data_AF-A2ASZ7-F1
#
_entry.id   AF-A2ASZ7-F1
#
_cell.length_a   1.000
_cell.length_b   1.000
_cell.length_c   1.000
_cell.angle_alpha   90.00
_cell.angle_beta   90.00
_cell.angle_gamma   90.00
#
_symmetry.space_group_name_H-M   'P 1'
#
loop_
_entity.id
_entity.type
_entity.pdbx_description
1 polymer ?
#
loop_
_entity_poly.entity_id
_entity_poly.type
_entity_poly.pdbx_seq_one_letter_code
_entity_poly.pdbx_strand_id
1 'polypeptide(L)' 'MAFLMKKKKFKFQTTFTLEELTAVPFVNGVLFCKVRLLDGGDFVSLSSREEVQENCVRWRKRFTFVCKMSANP' A
#
# COMPACT_ATOMS: atom_id res chain seq x y z
N MET A 1 -16.46 -29.07 24.29
CA MET A 1 -16.87 -28.62 22.95
C MET A 1 -16.30 -27.22 22.73
N ALA A 2 -15.19 -27.09 22.01
CA ALA A 2 -14.64 -25.77 21.67
C ALA A 2 -15.33 -25.27 20.39
N PHE A 3 -16.30 -24.36 20.54
CA PHE A 3 -16.89 -23.67 19.40
C PHE A 3 -15.84 -22.69 18.85
N LEU A 4 -15.36 -22.93 17.62
CA LEU A 4 -14.60 -21.91 16.89
C LEU A 4 -15.54 -20.73 16.61
N MET A 5 -15.54 -19.74 17.51
CA MET A 5 -16.21 -18.47 17.27
C MET A 5 -15.54 -17.83 16.05
N LYS A 6 -16.23 -17.80 14.90
CA LYS A 6 -15.78 -17.05 13.73
C LYS A 6 -15.62 -15.59 14.16
N LYS A 7 -14.38 -15.11 14.28
CA LYS A 7 -14.08 -13.71 14.56
C LYS A 7 -14.81 -12.84 13.53
N LYS A 8 -15.59 -11.88 14.02
CA LYS A 8 -16.31 -10.93 13.17
C LYS A 8 -15.28 -10.16 12.33
N LYS A 9 -15.47 -10.20 11.01
CA LYS A 9 -14.65 -9.46 10.05
C LYS A 9 -15.39 -8.22 9.58
N PHE A 10 -14.72 -7.09 9.61
CA PHE A 10 -15.19 -5.80 9.11
C PHE A 10 -14.53 -5.50 7.78
N LYS A 11 -15.26 -4.84 6.88
CA LYS A 11 -14.73 -4.38 5.60
C LYS A 11 -14.57 -2.87 5.66
N PHE A 12 -13.42 -2.38 5.23
CA PHE A 12 -13.11 -0.95 5.14
C PHE A 12 -12.75 -0.63 3.71
N GLN A 13 -13.25 0.51 3.20
CA GLN A 13 -12.69 1.14 2.02
C GLN A 13 -11.48 1.96 2.46
N THR A 14 -10.31 1.52 2.06
CA THR A 14 -9.02 2.12 2.44
C THR A 14 -8.50 2.95 1.30
N THR A 15 -8.05 4.17 1.61
CA THR A 15 -7.33 5.03 0.69
C THR A 15 -5.88 5.14 1.15
N PHE A 16 -4.95 4.84 0.26
CA PHE A 16 -3.51 4.95 0.51
C PHE A 16 -2.91 5.90 -0.52
N THR A 17 -2.18 6.91 -0.07
CA THR A 17 -1.50 7.86 -0.96
C THR A 17 0.00 7.63 -0.91
N LEU A 18 0.59 7.33 -2.06
CA LEU A 18 2.02 7.28 -2.26
C LEU A 18 2.49 8.65 -2.75
N GLU A 19 3.08 9.42 -1.85
CA GLU A 19 3.55 10.78 -2.15
C GLU A 19 4.92 10.76 -2.84
N GLU A 20 6.00 10.63 -2.07
CA GLU A 20 7.37 10.70 -2.57
C GLU A 20 8.35 9.88 -1.73
N LEU A 21 9.51 9.59 -2.33
CA LEU A 21 10.71 9.07 -1.66
C LEU A 21 11.81 10.10 -1.80
N THR A 22 12.37 10.56 -0.68
CA THR A 22 13.43 11.57 -0.63
C THR A 22 14.78 10.95 -0.29
N ALA A 23 15.87 11.73 -0.37
CA ALA A 23 17.24 11.30 -0.10
C ALA A 23 17.69 10.10 -0.96
N VAL A 24 17.26 10.06 -2.22
CA VAL A 24 17.65 9.04 -3.19
C VAL A 24 19.08 9.33 -3.68
N PRO A 25 20.03 8.39 -3.52
CA PRO A 25 21.45 8.65 -3.75
C PRO A 25 21.87 8.71 -5.24
N PHE A 26 21.02 8.26 -6.16
CA PHE A 26 21.33 8.19 -7.60
C PHE A 26 20.51 9.20 -8.39
N VAL A 27 21.18 10.17 -9.02
CA VAL A 27 20.56 11.28 -9.77
C VAL A 27 19.94 10.89 -11.12
N ASN A 28 20.20 9.68 -11.66
CA ASN A 28 19.71 9.24 -12.97
C ASN A 28 18.91 7.91 -12.93
N GLY A 29 18.29 7.59 -11.79
CA GLY A 29 17.47 6.38 -11.64
C GLY A 29 16.03 6.57 -12.11
N VAL A 30 15.38 5.49 -12.55
CA VAL A 30 13.92 5.42 -12.68
C VAL A 30 13.40 4.45 -11.62
N LEU A 31 12.53 4.91 -10.73
CA LEU A 31 11.96 4.12 -9.64
C LEU A 31 10.45 3.92 -9.78
N PHE A 32 9.96 2.84 -9.20
CA PHE A 32 8.53 2.57 -9.03
C PHE A 32 8.31 1.80 -7.73
N CYS A 33 7.08 1.87 -7.21
CA CYS A 33 6.67 1.18 -6.00
C CYS A 33 5.67 0.07 -6.32
N LYS A 34 5.82 -1.06 -5.61
CA LYS A 34 4.81 -2.12 -5.55
C LYS A 34 4.11 -2.07 -4.19
N VAL A 35 2.83 -1.71 -4.19
CA VAL A 35 2.00 -1.69 -2.99
C VAL A 35 1.27 -3.02 -2.86
N ARG A 36 1.32 -3.61 -1.65
CA ARG A 36 0.67 -4.90 -1.36
C ARG A 36 -0.09 -4.81 -0.05
N LEU A 37 -1.33 -5.29 -0.07
CA LEU A 37 -2.07 -5.63 1.14
C LEU A 37 -1.65 -7.04 1.57
N LEU A 38 -1.06 -7.16 2.76
CA LEU A 38 -0.49 -8.43 3.24
C LEU A 38 -1.53 -9.33 3.92
N ASP A 39 -2.53 -8.73 4.58
CA ASP A 39 -3.65 -9.44 5.20
C ASP A 39 -4.95 -8.65 4.98
N GLY A 40 -6.07 -9.35 5.01
CA GLY A 40 -7.39 -8.73 4.84
C GLY A 40 -7.82 -8.52 3.39
N GLY A 41 -7.10 -9.07 2.41
CA GLY A 41 -7.42 -9.00 1.00
C GLY A 41 -6.24 -9.43 0.13
N ASP A 42 -6.34 -9.13 -1.15
CA ASP A 42 -5.39 -9.54 -2.20
C ASP A 42 -4.91 -8.34 -3.05
N PHE A 43 -5.08 -7.12 -2.53
CA PHE A 43 -4.71 -5.91 -3.25
C PHE A 43 -3.22 -5.88 -3.55
N VAL A 44 -2.89 -5.76 -4.83
CA VAL A 44 -1.54 -5.53 -5.33
C VAL A 44 -1.63 -4.51 -6.46
N SER A 45 -0.81 -3.46 -6.40
CA SER A 45 -0.74 -2.46 -7.46
C SER A 45 0.66 -1.89 -7.61
N LEU A 46 0.95 -1.37 -8.79
CA LEU A 46 2.20 -0.70 -9.11
C LEU A 46 1.96 0.80 -9.27
N SER A 47 2.92 1.62 -8.87
CA SER A 47 2.97 3.02 -9.27
C SER A 47 3.39 3.17 -10.73
N SER A 48 3.32 4.39 -11.26
CA SER A 48 4.09 4.76 -12.44
C SER A 48 5.59 4.62 -12.17
N ARG A 49 6.36 4.54 -13.24
CA ARG A 49 7.81 4.66 -13.22
C ARG A 49 8.14 6.14 -13.33
N GLU A 50 8.88 6.66 -12.36
CA GLU A 50 9.20 8.08 -12.27
C GLU A 50 10.72 8.23 -12.15
N GLU A 51 11.25 9.28 -12.76
CA GLU A 51 12.67 9.62 -12.68
C GLU A 51 13.03 10.20 -11.31
N VAL A 52 14.27 9.97 -10.89
CA VAL A 52 14.85 10.67 -9.76
C VAL A 52 15.17 12.10 -10.19
N GLN A 53 14.57 13.07 -9.52
CA GLN A 53 14.81 14.49 -9.70
C GLN A 53 15.07 15.09 -8.33
N GLU A 54 16.12 15.91 -8.20
CA GLU A 54 16.47 16.58 -6.93
C GLU A 54 16.65 15.60 -5.75
N ASN A 55 17.23 14.42 -6.01
CA ASN A 55 17.35 13.33 -5.02
C ASN A 55 16.00 12.84 -4.47
N CYS A 56 14.92 13.02 -5.22
CA CYS A 56 13.57 12.62 -4.85
C CYS A 56 12.87 11.91 -6.02
N VAL A 57 11.88 11.08 -5.71
CA VAL A 57 10.93 10.54 -6.69
C VAL A 57 9.52 10.80 -6.19
N ARG A 58 8.66 11.36 -7.04
CA ARG A 58 7.33 11.84 -6.65
C ARG A 58 6.27 11.15 -7.50
N TRP A 59 5.47 10.28 -6.88
CA TRP A 59 4.38 9.57 -7.57
C TRP A 59 3.03 10.26 -7.39
N ARG A 60 2.79 10.86 -6.23
CA ARG A 60 1.50 11.52 -5.87
C ARG A 60 0.28 10.66 -6.25
N LYS A 61 0.40 9.34 -6.06
CA LYS A 61 -0.57 8.36 -6.55
C LYS A 61 -1.46 7.89 -5.42
N ARG A 62 -2.77 7.99 -5.63
CA ARG A 62 -3.78 7.47 -4.71
C ARG A 62 -4.22 6.08 -5.15
N PHE A 63 -4.23 5.15 -4.20
CA PHE A 63 -4.75 3.81 -4.34
C PHE A 63 -5.99 3.65 -3.45
N THR A 64 -7.00 2.99 -3.96
CA THR A 64 -8.22 2.66 -3.21
C THR A 64 -8.45 1.16 -3.27
N PHE A 65 -8.61 0.53 -2.12
CA PHE A 65 -8.84 -0.90 -2.03
C PHE A 65 -9.67 -1.26 -0.81
N VAL A 66 -10.26 -2.45 -0.82
CA VAL A 66 -11.01 -2.98 0.32
C VAL A 66 -10.07 -3.78 1.21
N CYS A 67 -10.03 -3.45 2.50
CA CYS A 67 -9.33 -4.20 3.52
C CYS A 67 -10.33 -4.86 4.48
N LYS A 68 -10.11 -6.12 4.83
CA LYS A 68 -10.91 -6.89 5.78
C LYS A 68 -10.12 -7.10 7.07
N MET A 69 -10.59 -6.56 8.19
CA MET A 69 -9.92 -6.73 9.49
C MET A 69 -10.80 -7.53 10.44
N SER A 70 -10.18 -8.38 11.26
CA SER A 70 -10.89 -9.08 12.34
C SER A 70 -10.83 -8.21 13.60
N ALA A 71 -11.92 -8.15 14.38
CA ALA A 71 -11.83 -7.54 15.71
C ALA A 71 -10.87 -8.38 16.59
N ASN A 72 -10.04 -7.68 17.35
CA ASN A 72 -9.37 -8.31 18.49
C ASN A 72 -10.43 -8.57 19.58
N PRO A 73 -10.36 -9.73 20.27
CA PRO A 73 -11.26 -10.04 21.37
C PRO A 73 -11.14 -9.03 22.52
#